data_AF-A0A518H9X7-F1
#
_entry.id   AF-A0A518H9X7-F1
#
_cell.length_a   1.000
_cell.length_b   1.000
_cell.length_c   1.000
_cell.angle_alpha   90.00
_cell.angle_beta   90.00
_cell.angle_gamma   90.00
#
_symmetry.space_group_name_H-M   'P 1'
#
loop_
_entity.id
_entity.type
_entity.pdbx_description
1 polymer ?
#
loop_
_entity_poly.entity_id
_entity_poly.type
_entity_poly.pdbx_seq_one_letter_code
_entity_poly.pdbx_strand_id
1 'polypeptide(L)'
;MSHLGDSFRHRRLERNLTTGQLARLVGYKNLSRGSNRIQAFEAGGNVAPDLLAKLSEALEIDTNEVRQFAAEDYQGWLAWADEPVRPYLVLRWTACAYQRVELPDDALELEAAEAFASRVAVERGLKVALVLSRRLSVYFDARGLAYERREATPDVPCVPYAVFGGRKCQLDFDGGEVLRPIDEPGR
;
A
#
# COMPACT_ATOMS: atom_id res chain seq x y z
N MET A 1 11.28 -2.32 2.63
CA MET A 1 12.63 -1.74 2.44
C MET A 1 12.63 -1.03 1.10
N SER A 2 13.06 0.23 1.04
CA SER A 2 13.07 1.04 -0.19
C SER A 2 14.50 1.44 -0.52
N HIS A 3 14.98 1.03 -1.69
CA HIS A 3 16.29 1.38 -2.25
C HIS A 3 16.44 2.90 -2.36
N LEU A 4 15.37 3.61 -2.72
CA LEU A 4 15.39 5.06 -2.80
C LEU A 4 15.50 5.72 -1.42
N GLY A 5 14.73 5.26 -0.44
CA GLY A 5 14.81 5.77 0.94
C GLY A 5 16.19 5.51 1.57
N ASP A 6 16.72 4.31 1.38
CA ASP A 6 18.01 3.89 1.93
C ASP A 6 19.19 4.63 1.31
N SER A 7 19.17 4.90 0.00
CA SER A 7 20.24 5.66 -0.68
C SER A 7 20.28 7.12 -0.19
N PHE A 8 19.13 7.77 -0.02
CA PHE A 8 19.07 9.13 0.54
C PHE A 8 19.52 9.17 1.99
N ARG A 9 19.11 8.18 2.80
CA ARG A 9 19.58 8.03 4.17
C ARG A 9 21.10 7.90 4.22
N HIS A 10 21.67 7.05 3.37
CA HIS A 10 23.11 6.84 3.29
C HIS A 10 23.84 8.15 2.96
N ARG A 11 23.45 8.83 1.88
CA ARG A 11 24.05 10.10 1.46
C ARG A 11 23.94 11.19 2.52
N ARG A 12 22.81 11.26 3.24
CA ARG A 12 22.64 12.18 4.38
C ARG A 12 23.65 11.88 5.50
N LEU A 13 23.84 10.61 5.84
CA LEU A 13 24.76 10.18 6.90
C LEU A 13 26.23 10.42 6.51
N GLU A 14 26.61 10.17 5.25
CA GLU A 14 27.96 10.48 4.74
C GLU A 14 28.31 11.97 4.87
N ARG A 15 27.30 12.85 4.68
CA ARG A 15 27.45 14.30 4.89
C ARG A 15 27.35 14.72 6.36
N ASN A 16 27.26 13.78 7.30
CA ASN A 16 27.10 14.03 8.75
C ASN A 16 25.88 14.90 9.09
N LEU A 17 24.80 14.80 8.31
CA LEU A 17 23.59 15.58 8.52
C LEU A 17 22.58 14.81 9.36
N THR A 18 22.05 15.45 10.41
CA THR A 18 20.80 15.02 11.04
C THR A 18 19.61 15.32 10.13
N THR A 19 18.49 14.62 10.36
CA THR A 19 17.24 14.90 9.63
C THR A 19 16.73 16.33 9.86
N GLY A 20 16.97 16.92 11.03
CA GLY A 20 16.63 18.32 11.32
C GLY A 20 17.51 19.33 10.58
N GLN A 21 18.80 19.05 10.42
CA GLN A 21 19.69 19.87 9.59
C GLN A 21 19.30 19.79 8.12
N LEU A 22 19.03 18.59 7.60
CA LEU A 22 18.56 18.43 6.23
C LEU A 22 17.20 19.12 6.01
N ALA A 23 16.27 19.01 6.96
CA ALA A 23 14.99 19.72 6.92
C ALA A 23 15.18 21.24 6.80
N ARG A 24 16.16 21.80 7.54
CA ARG A 24 16.51 23.23 7.44
C ARG A 24 17.09 23.56 6.07
N LEU A 25 17.98 22.75 5.53
CA LEU A 25 18.60 22.95 4.20
C LEU A 25 17.55 22.99 3.09
N VAL A 26 16.54 22.13 3.13
CA VAL A 26 15.45 22.11 2.14
C VAL A 26 14.34 23.14 2.41
N GLY A 27 14.55 24.05 3.38
CA GLY A 27 13.69 25.22 3.61
C GLY A 27 12.47 25.00 4.51
N TYR A 28 12.43 23.95 5.35
CA TYR A 28 11.35 23.81 6.33
C TYR A 28 11.44 24.88 7.43
N LYS A 29 10.34 25.62 7.62
CA LYS A 29 10.15 26.49 8.80
C LYS A 29 9.86 25.67 10.06
N ASN A 30 9.03 24.63 9.94
CA ASN A 30 8.75 23.69 11.03
C ASN A 30 9.68 22.47 10.90
N LEU A 31 10.78 22.49 11.64
CA LEU A 31 11.82 21.45 11.58
C LEU A 31 11.33 20.09 12.03
N SER A 32 10.47 20.02 13.05
CA SER A 32 9.92 18.73 13.52
C SER A 32 9.11 18.05 12.42
N ARG A 33 8.23 18.81 11.74
CA ARG A 33 7.46 18.28 10.60
C ARG A 33 8.36 17.86 9.44
N GLY A 34 9.39 18.65 9.14
CA GLY A 34 10.37 18.33 8.10
C GLY A 34 11.14 17.04 8.41
N SER A 35 11.69 16.93 9.62
CA SER A 35 12.40 15.73 10.09
C SER A 35 11.52 14.49 10.02
N ASN A 36 10.27 14.56 10.50
CA ASN A 36 9.36 13.41 10.48
C ASN A 36 9.05 12.96 9.04
N ARG A 37 8.90 13.89 8.11
CA ARG A 37 8.70 13.56 6.68
C ARG A 37 9.92 12.92 6.04
N ILE A 38 11.12 13.45 6.33
CA ILE A 38 12.38 12.88 5.85
C ILE A 38 12.57 11.47 6.43
N GLN A 39 12.34 11.28 7.73
CA GLN A 39 12.42 9.95 8.35
C GLN A 39 11.41 8.97 7.74
N ALA A 40 10.17 9.39 7.52
CA ALA A 40 9.16 8.54 6.90
C ALA A 40 9.54 8.14 5.46
N PHE A 41 10.11 9.08 4.69
CA PHE A 41 10.64 8.81 3.36
C PHE A 41 11.82 7.84 3.42
N GLU A 42 12.82 8.10 4.26
CA GLU A 42 13.99 7.22 4.40
C GLU A 42 13.63 5.80 4.87
N ALA A 43 12.54 5.66 5.64
CA ALA A 43 12.07 4.36 6.11
C ALA A 43 11.17 3.62 5.10
N GLY A 44 10.40 4.34 4.29
CA GLY A 44 9.30 3.76 3.51
C GLY A 44 9.25 4.14 2.03
N GLY A 45 10.20 4.91 1.53
CA GLY A 45 10.31 5.31 0.11
C GLY A 45 9.28 6.33 -0.37
N ASN A 46 8.17 6.54 0.34
CA ASN A 46 7.11 7.45 -0.08
C ASN A 46 7.46 8.91 0.23
N VAL A 47 7.49 9.75 -0.80
CA VAL A 47 7.84 11.17 -0.71
C VAL A 47 7.09 11.98 -1.76
N ALA A 48 6.71 13.19 -1.39
CA ALA A 48 6.10 14.13 -2.34
C ALA A 48 7.13 14.57 -3.39
N PRO A 49 6.78 14.69 -4.69
CA PRO A 49 7.73 15.02 -5.75
C PRO A 49 8.53 16.30 -5.51
N ASP A 50 7.88 17.33 -4.92
CA ASP A 50 8.54 18.60 -4.59
C ASP A 50 9.61 18.45 -3.50
N LEU A 51 9.36 17.57 -2.51
CA LEU A 51 10.31 17.28 -1.46
C LEU A 51 11.46 16.41 -1.99
N LEU A 52 11.17 15.42 -2.84
CA LEU A 52 12.19 14.58 -3.46
C LEU A 52 13.19 15.42 -4.27
N ALA A 53 12.70 16.37 -5.08
CA ALA A 53 13.57 17.26 -5.85
C ALA A 53 14.51 18.08 -4.94
N LYS A 54 13.97 18.69 -3.87
CA LYS A 54 14.77 19.46 -2.91
C LYS A 54 15.78 18.62 -2.15
N LEU A 55 15.42 17.39 -1.76
CA LEU A 55 16.32 16.47 -1.09
C LEU A 55 17.45 16.02 -2.04
N SER A 56 17.12 15.76 -3.31
CA SER A 56 18.10 15.36 -4.33
C SER A 56 19.13 16.47 -4.54
N GLU A 57 18.67 17.72 -4.67
CA GLU A 57 19.53 18.90 -4.78
C GLU A 57 20.40 19.07 -3.52
N ALA A 58 19.81 19.05 -2.33
CA ALA A 58 20.52 19.25 -1.07
C ALA A 58 21.51 18.12 -0.72
N LEU A 59 21.32 16.92 -1.26
CA LEU A 59 22.21 15.77 -1.07
C LEU A 59 23.11 15.49 -2.29
N GLU A 60 23.01 16.30 -3.34
CA GLU A 60 23.77 16.15 -4.59
C GLU A 60 23.61 14.74 -5.18
N ILE A 61 22.36 14.25 -5.22
CA ILE A 61 21.99 12.97 -5.83
C ILE A 61 21.50 13.26 -7.25
N ASP A 62 22.08 12.57 -8.23
CA ASP A 62 21.75 12.79 -9.64
C ASP A 62 20.35 12.25 -9.97
N THR A 63 19.69 12.88 -10.95
CA THR A 63 18.35 12.44 -11.37
C THR A 63 18.37 11.02 -11.95
N ASN A 64 19.48 10.57 -12.56
CA ASN A 64 19.58 9.20 -13.05
C ASN A 64 19.73 8.20 -11.91
N GLU A 65 20.44 8.54 -10.82
CA GLU A 65 20.50 7.71 -9.61
C GLU A 65 19.10 7.56 -9.00
N VAL A 66 18.34 8.66 -8.87
CA VAL A 66 16.95 8.62 -8.39
C VAL A 66 16.08 7.68 -9.24
N ARG A 67 16.18 7.77 -10.56
CA ARG A 67 15.43 6.90 -11.49
C ARG A 67 15.83 5.45 -11.36
N GLN A 68 17.12 5.17 -11.19
CA GLN A 68 17.61 3.80 -11.00
C GLN A 68 17.03 3.19 -9.72
N PHE A 69 17.15 3.86 -8.58
CA PHE A 69 16.61 3.33 -7.32
C PHE A 69 15.09 3.19 -7.33
N ALA A 70 14.38 4.13 -7.98
CA ALA A 70 12.93 4.01 -8.17
C ALA A 70 12.56 2.80 -9.05
N ALA A 71 13.37 2.49 -10.07
CA ALA A 71 13.19 1.31 -10.90
C ALA A 71 13.44 0.01 -10.10
N GLU A 72 14.47 -0.02 -9.25
CA GLU A 72 14.75 -1.15 -8.34
C GLU A 72 13.60 -1.37 -7.35
N ASP A 73 13.09 -0.30 -6.72
CA ASP A 73 11.90 -0.35 -5.87
C ASP A 73 10.68 -0.89 -6.63
N TYR A 74 10.49 -0.47 -7.88
CA TYR A 74 9.40 -0.96 -8.71
C TYR A 74 9.55 -2.45 -9.08
N GLN A 75 10.77 -2.93 -9.36
CA GLN A 75 11.01 -4.36 -9.59
C GLN A 75 10.73 -5.20 -8.34
N GLY A 76 11.15 -4.72 -7.17
CA GLY A 76 10.82 -5.36 -5.90
C GLY A 76 9.32 -5.41 -5.65
N TRP A 77 8.62 -4.31 -5.95
CA TRP A 77 7.16 -4.26 -5.92
C TRP A 77 6.52 -5.27 -6.87
N LEU A 78 6.97 -5.34 -8.13
CA LEU A 78 6.47 -6.29 -9.13
C LEU A 78 6.62 -7.73 -8.66
N ALA A 79 7.80 -8.10 -8.14
CA ALA A 79 8.05 -9.44 -7.62
C ALA A 79 7.11 -9.80 -6.45
N TRP A 80 6.88 -8.87 -5.51
CA TRP A 80 5.90 -9.06 -4.44
C TRP A 80 4.47 -9.19 -4.97
N ALA A 81 4.12 -8.36 -5.96
CA ALA A 81 2.77 -8.26 -6.50
C ALA A 81 2.39 -9.48 -7.36
N ASP A 82 3.37 -10.11 -7.99
CA ASP A 82 3.21 -11.32 -8.80
C ASP A 82 3.21 -12.61 -7.96
N GLU A 83 3.51 -12.53 -6.65
CA GLU A 83 3.39 -13.68 -5.76
C GLU A 83 1.90 -14.09 -5.62
N PRO A 84 1.57 -15.36 -5.90
CA PRO A 84 0.19 -15.81 -5.85
C PRO A 84 -0.36 -15.77 -4.43
N VAL A 85 -1.63 -15.40 -4.30
CA VAL A 85 -2.39 -15.51 -3.05
C VAL A 85 -3.62 -16.36 -3.28
N ARG A 86 -4.08 -17.05 -2.25
CA ARG A 86 -5.39 -17.71 -2.30
C ARG A 86 -6.47 -16.62 -2.43
N PRO A 87 -7.37 -16.67 -3.43
CA PRO A 87 -8.43 -15.69 -3.56
C PRO A 87 -9.30 -15.60 -2.30
N TYR A 88 -9.70 -14.39 -1.94
CA TYR A 88 -10.55 -14.12 -0.79
C TYR A 88 -11.52 -12.96 -1.06
N LEU A 89 -12.58 -12.86 -0.27
CA LEU A 89 -13.50 -11.72 -0.29
C LEU A 89 -13.15 -10.71 0.81
N VAL A 90 -13.45 -9.46 0.56
CA VAL A 90 -13.53 -8.42 1.58
C VAL A 90 -14.94 -7.83 1.61
N LEU A 91 -15.67 -8.09 2.69
CA LEU A 91 -17.00 -7.58 2.96
C LEU A 91 -16.91 -6.16 3.54
N ARG A 92 -17.62 -5.20 2.94
CA ARG A 92 -17.74 -3.85 3.48
C ARG A 92 -19.01 -3.73 4.33
N TRP A 93 -18.87 -3.84 5.65
CA TRP A 93 -19.96 -3.66 6.60
C TRP A 93 -20.41 -2.20 6.72
N THR A 94 -19.43 -1.28 6.82
CA THR A 94 -19.65 0.17 6.88
C THR A 94 -18.51 0.92 6.18
N ALA A 95 -18.44 2.24 6.27
CA ALA A 95 -17.37 3.02 5.63
C ALA A 95 -15.95 2.67 6.11
N CYS A 96 -15.81 2.14 7.33
CA CYS A 96 -14.51 1.85 7.95
C CYS A 96 -14.44 0.44 8.57
N ALA A 97 -15.36 -0.45 8.22
CA ALA A 97 -15.42 -1.81 8.74
C ALA A 97 -15.39 -2.80 7.57
N TYR A 98 -14.25 -3.48 7.40
CA TYR A 98 -13.97 -4.38 6.28
C TYR A 98 -13.57 -5.74 6.83
N GLN A 99 -14.25 -6.83 6.46
CA GLN A 99 -13.92 -8.17 6.93
C GLN A 99 -13.39 -9.01 5.78
N ARG A 100 -12.26 -9.69 5.98
CA ARG A 100 -11.79 -10.73 5.06
C ARG A 100 -12.54 -12.03 5.28
N VAL A 101 -12.95 -12.68 4.20
CA VAL A 101 -13.60 -14.00 4.19
C VAL A 101 -12.91 -14.86 3.14
N GLU A 102 -12.45 -16.04 3.53
CA GLU A 102 -11.84 -16.99 2.61
C GLU A 102 -12.88 -17.58 1.65
N LEU A 103 -12.49 -17.81 0.39
CA LEU A 103 -13.33 -18.56 -0.53
C LEU A 103 -13.31 -20.06 -0.19
N PRO A 104 -14.40 -20.79 -0.44
CA PRO A 104 -14.38 -22.25 -0.37
C PRO A 104 -13.51 -22.83 -1.50
N ASP A 105 -13.00 -24.04 -1.31
CA ASP A 105 -12.03 -24.66 -2.22
C ASP A 105 -12.58 -24.92 -3.63
N ASP A 106 -13.90 -25.07 -3.76
CA ASP A 106 -14.60 -25.23 -5.04
C ASP A 106 -14.84 -23.91 -5.78
N ALA A 107 -14.52 -22.76 -5.17
CA ALA A 107 -14.68 -21.43 -5.75
C ALA A 107 -13.35 -20.71 -6.03
N LEU A 108 -12.24 -21.44 -6.13
CA LEU A 108 -10.92 -20.82 -6.37
C LEU A 108 -10.67 -20.44 -7.84
N GLU A 109 -11.37 -21.09 -8.78
CA GLU A 109 -11.32 -20.75 -10.21
C GLU A 109 -12.01 -19.40 -10.47
N LEU A 110 -11.49 -18.61 -11.42
CA LEU A 110 -11.90 -17.22 -11.64
C LEU A 110 -13.42 -17.03 -11.77
N GLU A 111 -14.07 -17.80 -12.65
CA GLU A 111 -15.51 -17.71 -12.87
C GLU A 111 -16.31 -18.12 -11.64
N ALA A 112 -15.87 -19.17 -10.94
CA ALA A 112 -16.50 -19.64 -9.71
C ALA A 112 -16.34 -18.63 -8.56
N ALA A 113 -15.18 -17.98 -8.48
CA ALA A 113 -14.87 -16.93 -7.51
C ALA A 113 -15.74 -15.69 -7.73
N GLU A 114 -15.89 -15.23 -8.98
CA GLU A 114 -16.77 -14.10 -9.33
C GLU A 114 -18.24 -14.44 -9.05
N ALA A 115 -18.69 -15.66 -9.39
CA ALA A 115 -20.05 -16.11 -9.09
C ALA A 115 -20.32 -16.20 -7.57
N PHE A 116 -19.33 -16.67 -6.81
CA PHE A 116 -19.40 -16.71 -5.34
C PHE A 116 -19.47 -15.28 -4.76
N ALA A 117 -18.62 -14.37 -5.22
CA ALA A 117 -18.61 -12.97 -4.79
C ALA A 117 -19.95 -12.26 -5.06
N SER A 118 -20.49 -12.43 -6.27
CA SER A 118 -21.78 -11.88 -6.69
C SER A 118 -22.92 -12.39 -5.79
N ARG A 119 -22.97 -13.71 -5.56
CA ARG A 119 -23.97 -14.33 -4.69
C ARG A 119 -23.89 -13.79 -3.25
N VAL A 120 -22.69 -13.76 -2.67
CA VAL A 120 -22.48 -13.24 -1.31
C VAL A 120 -22.91 -11.77 -1.20
N ALA A 121 -22.64 -10.96 -2.21
CA ALA A 121 -23.05 -9.55 -2.23
C ALA A 121 -24.57 -9.39 -2.20
N VAL A 122 -25.31 -10.21 -2.96
CA VAL A 122 -26.78 -10.23 -2.98
C VAL A 122 -27.35 -10.76 -1.66
N GLU A 123 -26.88 -11.92 -1.20
CA GLU A 123 -27.38 -12.58 0.01
C GLU A 123 -27.20 -11.71 1.26
N ARG A 124 -26.09 -10.96 1.34
CA ARG A 124 -25.77 -10.09 2.48
C ARG A 124 -26.28 -8.66 2.29
N GLY A 125 -26.65 -8.26 1.07
CA GLY A 125 -26.97 -6.87 0.74
C GLY A 125 -25.81 -5.90 0.96
N LEU A 126 -24.56 -6.36 0.76
CA LEU A 126 -23.33 -5.60 1.03
C LEU A 126 -22.52 -5.35 -0.24
N LYS A 127 -21.64 -4.34 -0.18
CA LYS A 127 -20.57 -4.21 -1.17
C LYS A 127 -19.45 -5.18 -0.84
N VAL A 128 -18.92 -5.85 -1.86
CA VAL A 128 -17.90 -6.90 -1.71
C VAL A 128 -16.74 -6.61 -2.67
N ALA A 129 -15.51 -6.86 -2.25
CA ALA A 129 -14.35 -6.91 -3.13
C ALA A 129 -13.82 -8.35 -3.17
N LEU A 130 -13.75 -8.94 -4.36
CA LEU A 130 -13.06 -10.19 -4.61
C LEU A 130 -11.59 -9.89 -4.91
N VAL A 131 -10.69 -10.38 -4.07
CA VAL A 131 -9.25 -10.24 -4.25
C VAL A 131 -8.74 -11.50 -4.93
N LEU A 132 -8.31 -11.36 -6.19
CA LEU A 132 -7.84 -12.48 -7.02
C LEU A 132 -6.33 -12.66 -6.90
N SER A 133 -5.61 -11.57 -6.76
CA SER A 133 -4.17 -11.54 -6.53
C SER A 133 -3.79 -10.31 -5.70
N ARG A 134 -2.51 -10.14 -5.36
CA ARG A 134 -2.01 -8.90 -4.75
C ARG A 134 -2.18 -7.69 -5.69
N ARG A 135 -2.35 -7.92 -6.99
CA ARG A 135 -2.53 -6.88 -8.02
C ARG A 135 -3.98 -6.61 -8.36
N LEU A 136 -4.86 -7.60 -8.35
CA LEU A 136 -6.17 -7.48 -8.96
C LEU A 136 -7.29 -7.74 -7.95
N SER A 137 -8.24 -6.80 -7.90
CA SER A 137 -9.51 -6.98 -7.20
C SER A 137 -10.69 -6.60 -8.08
N VAL A 138 -11.81 -7.30 -7.91
CA VAL A 138 -13.09 -7.05 -8.58
C VAL A 138 -14.12 -6.64 -7.53
N TYR A 139 -14.78 -5.51 -7.73
CA TYR A 139 -15.74 -4.95 -6.79
C TYR A 139 -17.17 -5.17 -7.26
N PHE A 140 -17.99 -5.66 -6.34
CA PHE A 140 -19.41 -5.96 -6.53
C PHE A 140 -20.27 -5.06 -5.65
N ASP A 141 -21.38 -4.58 -6.21
CA ASP A 141 -22.40 -3.86 -5.45
C ASP A 141 -23.36 -4.82 -4.74
N ALA A 142 -24.30 -4.28 -3.96
CA ALA A 142 -25.28 -5.08 -3.22
C ALA A 142 -26.29 -5.84 -4.12
N ARG A 143 -26.26 -5.62 -5.44
CA ARG A 143 -27.05 -6.37 -6.43
C ARG A 143 -26.23 -7.51 -7.05
N GLY A 144 -24.99 -7.70 -6.61
CA GLY A 144 -24.08 -8.70 -7.15
C GLY A 144 -23.47 -8.30 -8.51
N LEU A 145 -23.59 -7.04 -8.93
CA LEU A 145 -23.04 -6.59 -10.20
C LEU A 145 -21.62 -6.07 -10.01
N ALA A 146 -20.69 -6.58 -10.82
CA ALA A 146 -19.33 -6.05 -10.87
C ALA A 146 -19.36 -4.62 -11.44
N TYR A 147 -18.82 -3.66 -10.69
CA TYR A 147 -18.80 -2.24 -11.10
C TYR A 147 -17.39 -1.65 -11.25
N GLU A 148 -16.36 -2.33 -10.72
CA GLU A 148 -14.98 -1.87 -10.82
C GLU A 148 -14.03 -3.07 -10.81
N ARG A 149 -13.03 -3.05 -11.69
CA ARG A 149 -11.83 -3.88 -11.58
C ARG A 149 -10.67 -2.96 -11.25
N ARG A 150 -9.99 -3.22 -10.16
CA ARG A 150 -8.91 -2.36 -9.65
C ARG A 150 -7.60 -3.10 -9.67
N GLU A 151 -6.62 -2.47 -10.29
CA GLU A 151 -5.23 -2.89 -10.24
C GLU A 151 -4.47 -2.11 -9.15
N ALA A 152 -3.64 -2.80 -8.39
CA ALA A 152 -2.77 -2.19 -7.40
C ALA A 152 -1.61 -1.47 -8.11
N THR A 153 -1.17 -0.38 -7.51
CA THR A 153 0.10 0.28 -7.81
C THR A 153 0.96 0.28 -6.53
N PRO A 154 2.25 0.65 -6.59
CA PRO A 154 3.07 0.81 -5.39
C PRO A 154 2.44 1.69 -4.30
N ASP A 155 1.69 2.72 -4.70
CA ASP A 155 1.08 3.68 -3.77
C ASP A 155 -0.37 3.36 -3.38
N VAL A 156 -1.06 2.59 -4.23
CA VAL A 156 -2.51 2.36 -4.10
C VAL A 156 -2.79 0.86 -4.09
N PRO A 157 -3.21 0.29 -2.94
CA PRO A 157 -3.56 -1.13 -2.89
C PRO A 157 -4.87 -1.39 -3.63
N CYS A 158 -5.03 -2.61 -4.14
CA CYS A 158 -6.27 -3.03 -4.82
C CYS A 158 -7.40 -3.44 -3.85
N VAL A 159 -7.10 -3.58 -2.56
CA VAL A 159 -8.06 -4.05 -1.55
C VAL A 159 -8.63 -2.88 -0.74
N PRO A 160 -9.90 -2.94 -0.29
CA PRO A 160 -10.43 -1.94 0.63
C PRO A 160 -9.85 -2.11 2.05
N TYR A 161 -9.64 -1.00 2.74
CA TYR A 161 -9.05 -0.95 4.08
C TYR A 161 -9.59 0.24 4.89
N ALA A 162 -9.46 0.16 6.21
CA ALA A 162 -9.59 1.29 7.11
C ALA A 162 -8.21 1.79 7.56
N VAL A 163 -8.11 3.04 8.00
CA VAL A 163 -6.89 3.58 8.59
C VAL A 163 -7.13 3.87 10.07
N PHE A 164 -6.47 3.13 10.96
CA PHE A 164 -6.46 3.37 12.40
C PHE A 164 -5.04 3.69 12.85
N GLY A 165 -4.84 4.86 13.48
CA GLY A 165 -3.52 5.27 13.99
C GLY A 165 -2.42 5.31 12.90
N GLY A 166 -2.76 5.64 11.66
CA GLY A 166 -1.83 5.65 10.53
C GLY A 166 -1.49 4.27 9.94
N ARG A 167 -2.14 3.21 10.44
CA ARG A 167 -1.98 1.84 9.92
C ARG A 167 -3.21 1.46 9.10
N LYS A 168 -2.99 0.86 7.94
CA LYS A 168 -4.03 0.31 7.08
C LYS A 168 -4.37 -1.10 7.55
N CYS A 169 -5.64 -1.38 7.76
CA CYS A 169 -6.09 -2.65 8.33
C CYS A 169 -7.53 -3.00 7.94
N GLN A 170 -7.85 -4.28 8.09
CA GLN A 170 -9.16 -4.87 8.02
C GLN A 170 -9.54 -5.43 9.39
N LEU A 171 -10.83 -5.71 9.60
CA LEU A 171 -11.34 -6.41 10.77
C LEU A 171 -11.10 -7.91 10.59
N ASP A 172 -10.68 -8.52 11.69
CA ASP A 172 -10.61 -9.97 11.82
C ASP A 172 -11.63 -10.39 12.87
N PHE A 173 -12.63 -11.15 12.44
CA PHE A 173 -13.66 -11.70 13.32
C PHE A 173 -13.47 -13.21 13.54
N ASP A 174 -12.47 -13.81 12.89
CA ASP A 174 -12.19 -15.24 12.94
C ASP A 174 -11.02 -15.55 13.91
N GLY A 175 -10.26 -14.53 14.35
CA GLY A 175 -9.12 -14.62 15.26
C GLY A 175 -9.25 -13.80 16.56
N GLY A 176 -8.26 -13.94 17.46
CA GLY A 176 -8.22 -13.23 18.75
C GLY A 176 -7.82 -11.76 18.68
N GLU A 177 -7.33 -11.27 17.54
CA GLU A 177 -7.04 -9.85 17.30
C GLU A 177 -8.17 -9.18 16.50
N VAL A 178 -8.55 -7.96 16.85
CA VAL A 178 -9.66 -7.24 16.21
C VAL A 178 -9.27 -6.61 14.86
N LEU A 179 -7.96 -6.34 14.66
CA LEU A 179 -7.44 -5.61 13.50
C LEU A 179 -6.33 -6.41 12.82
N ARG A 180 -6.57 -6.82 11.56
CA ARG A 180 -5.58 -7.44 10.68
C ARG A 180 -4.91 -6.38 9.80
N PRO A 181 -3.59 -6.20 9.84
CA PRO A 181 -2.87 -5.37 8.86
C PRO A 181 -3.13 -5.88 7.44
N ILE A 182 -3.21 -4.97 6.46
CA ILE A 182 -3.22 -5.41 5.05
C ILE A 182 -1.79 -5.70 4.61
N ASP A 183 -1.63 -6.72 3.75
CA ASP A 183 -0.33 -7.00 3.11
C ASP A 183 0.06 -5.82 2.22
N GLU A 184 1.19 -5.18 2.53
CA GLU A 184 1.81 -4.16 1.70
C GLU A 184 3.27 -4.54 1.41
N PRO A 185 3.77 -4.25 0.20
CA PRO A 185 5.17 -4.44 -0.10
C PRO A 185 6.01 -3.50 0.76
N GLY A 186 7.02 -4.06 1.43
CA GLY A 186 8.08 -3.27 2.05
C GLY A 186 7.82 -2.71 3.46
N ARG A 187 6.82 -3.23 4.20
CA ARG A 187 6.70 -3.04 5.65
C ARG A 187 7.13 -4.26 6.44
#